data_AF-A0A9E8MA09-F1
#
_entry.id   AF-A0A9E8MA09-F1
#
_cell.length_a   1.000
_cell.length_b   1.000
_cell.length_c   1.000
_cell.angle_alpha   90.00
_cell.angle_beta   90.00
_cell.angle_gamma   90.00
#
_symmetry.space_group_name_H-M   'P 1'
#
loop_
_entity.id
_entity.type
_entity.pdbx_description
1 polymer ?
#
loop_
_entity_poly.entity_id
_entity_poly.type
_entity_poly.pdbx_seq_one_letter_code
_entity_poly.pdbx_strand_id
1 'polypeptide(L)'
;YLFVGHFPSQSSLLVVSERGKKHWNPKFRRERAKKVMKVELPDFDEARRDENLSVEEIRSKLKEKGIVPHRSWQERPVCFSCTGAVFDPYVPPEGDGKISLTSTPGIKQRTEDWGKKGKSYLSLRKIRDFEYDFDVPLLAEKCQETYISAHKALEAMDEDKLHELVTEKCYPEMVDNVKLKTIRWDFIESLAIPRVVHIRHESLLSKENLFAQATVRFHTRQKLAV
;
A
#
# COMPACT_ATOMS: atom_id res chain seq x y z
N TYR A 1 77.20 64.42 -17.05
CA TYR A 1 76.75 64.79 -15.70
C TYR A 1 75.29 64.40 -15.54
N LEU A 2 74.95 63.73 -14.43
CA LEU A 2 73.68 63.89 -13.69
C LEU A 2 72.38 63.43 -14.41
N PHE A 3 71.71 62.37 -13.90
CA PHE A 3 70.60 62.39 -12.93
C PHE A 3 69.20 62.63 -13.55
N VAL A 4 68.33 61.62 -13.39
CA VAL A 4 66.86 61.63 -13.07
C VAL A 4 65.92 62.41 -14.01
N GLY A 5 64.76 61.93 -14.47
CA GLY A 5 63.96 60.71 -14.27
C GLY A 5 62.46 61.05 -14.42
N HIS A 6 61.66 60.24 -15.14
CA HIS A 6 60.20 60.08 -14.96
C HIS A 6 59.62 58.93 -15.82
N PHE A 7 58.80 58.09 -15.20
CA PHE A 7 57.87 57.07 -15.75
C PHE A 7 56.40 57.59 -15.52
N PRO A 8 55.26 56.96 -15.94
CA PRO A 8 54.99 55.65 -16.57
C PRO A 8 53.88 55.67 -17.68
N SER A 9 53.34 54.49 -18.02
CA SER A 9 51.91 54.21 -18.38
C SER A 9 51.55 53.87 -19.83
N GLN A 10 51.55 52.56 -20.16
CA GLN A 10 50.40 51.75 -20.59
C GLN A 10 50.87 50.56 -21.45
N SER A 11 50.82 49.35 -20.91
CA SER A 11 50.50 48.16 -21.70
C SER A 11 50.01 47.06 -20.76
N SER A 12 48.76 46.66 -20.96
CA SER A 12 48.00 45.61 -20.30
C SER A 12 48.82 44.37 -19.90
N LEU A 13 48.76 44.02 -18.61
CA LEU A 13 49.11 42.69 -18.12
C LEU A 13 48.11 41.66 -18.66
N LEU A 14 48.48 40.99 -19.76
CA LEU A 14 47.84 39.74 -20.17
C LEU A 14 48.25 38.65 -19.18
N VAL A 15 47.38 38.35 -18.22
CA VAL A 15 47.49 37.13 -17.40
C VAL A 15 47.13 35.96 -18.31
N VAL A 16 48.16 35.41 -18.97
CA VAL A 16 48.04 34.13 -19.67
C VAL A 16 47.97 33.04 -18.61
N SER A 17 46.77 32.53 -18.38
CA SER A 17 46.57 31.28 -17.64
C SER A 17 47.34 30.17 -18.37
N GLU A 18 48.51 29.80 -17.85
CA GLU A 18 49.21 28.58 -18.28
C GLU A 18 48.32 27.39 -17.92
N ARG A 19 47.55 26.93 -18.90
CA ARG A 19 46.83 25.66 -18.82
C ARG A 19 47.90 24.57 -18.72
N GLY A 20 48.16 24.09 -17.51
CA GLY A 20 49.15 23.06 -17.23
C GLY A 20 49.10 21.91 -18.25
N LYS A 21 50.23 21.60 -18.88
CA LYS A 21 50.36 20.54 -19.88
C LYS A 21 49.88 19.22 -19.27
N LYS A 22 48.82 18.63 -19.84
CA LYS A 22 48.37 17.28 -19.50
C LYS A 22 49.57 16.34 -19.54
N HIS A 23 49.81 15.60 -18.46
CA HIS A 23 50.96 14.68 -18.36
C HIS A 23 50.95 13.69 -19.56
N TRP A 24 51.97 13.74 -20.42
CA TRP A 24 52.06 12.99 -21.68
C TRP A 24 52.20 11.47 -21.49
N ASN A 25 52.63 11.01 -20.30
CA ASN A 25 53.09 9.65 -20.07
C ASN A 25 52.07 8.59 -20.57
N PRO A 26 52.47 7.72 -21.53
CA PRO A 26 51.60 6.74 -22.16
C PRO A 26 51.08 5.68 -21.19
N LYS A 27 51.78 5.43 -20.06
CA LYS A 27 51.35 4.51 -18.99
C LYS A 27 49.94 4.84 -18.48
N PHE A 28 49.62 6.13 -18.38
CA PHE A 28 48.34 6.62 -17.86
C PHE A 28 47.32 6.96 -18.95
N ARG A 29 47.52 6.52 -20.20
CA ARG A 29 46.59 6.78 -21.31
C ARG A 29 45.21 6.15 -21.06
N ARG A 30 45.16 4.91 -20.56
CA ARG A 30 43.90 4.21 -20.26
C ARG A 30 43.14 4.90 -19.12
N GLU A 31 43.81 5.33 -18.07
CA GLU A 31 43.19 6.05 -16.94
C GLU A 31 42.70 7.45 -17.35
N ARG A 32 43.46 8.16 -18.19
CA ARG A 32 43.01 9.43 -18.79
C ARG A 32 41.78 9.26 -19.68
N ALA A 33 41.69 8.14 -20.41
CA ALA A 33 40.49 7.81 -21.19
C ALA A 33 39.30 7.48 -20.28
N LYS A 34 39.53 6.79 -19.15
CA LYS A 34 38.52 6.50 -18.13
C LYS A 34 38.05 7.73 -17.33
N LYS A 35 38.73 8.89 -17.41
CA LYS A 35 38.26 10.13 -16.76
C LYS A 35 36.91 10.59 -17.30
N VAL A 36 36.65 10.35 -18.59
CA VAL A 36 35.39 10.73 -19.24
C VAL A 36 34.54 9.47 -19.38
N MET A 37 33.93 9.07 -18.27
CA MET A 37 32.92 8.01 -18.30
C MET A 37 31.60 8.63 -18.74
N LYS A 38 31.05 8.13 -19.84
CA LYS A 38 29.66 8.40 -20.21
C LYS A 38 28.81 7.55 -19.28
N VAL A 39 28.33 8.16 -18.19
CA VAL A 39 27.37 7.52 -17.29
C VAL A 39 25.99 7.83 -17.87
N GLU A 40 25.24 6.79 -18.21
CA GLU A 40 23.83 6.94 -18.54
C GLU A 40 23.11 7.30 -17.24
N LEU A 41 22.60 8.54 -17.20
CA LEU A 41 21.81 9.00 -16.08
C LEU A 41 20.45 8.29 -16.12
N PRO A 42 19.93 7.79 -14.98
CA PRO A 42 18.57 7.27 -14.93
C PRO A 42 17.57 8.34 -15.41
N ASP A 43 16.69 7.98 -16.33
CA ASP A 43 15.61 8.87 -16.77
C ASP A 43 14.47 8.80 -15.74
N PHE A 44 14.31 9.85 -14.96
CA PHE A 44 13.30 9.95 -13.90
C PHE A 44 11.86 10.06 -14.44
N ASP A 45 11.68 10.35 -15.73
CA ASP A 45 10.37 10.43 -16.38
C ASP A 45 9.97 9.14 -17.11
N GLU A 46 10.80 8.10 -17.09
CA GLU A 46 10.50 6.79 -17.72
C GLU A 46 9.16 6.23 -17.26
N ALA A 47 8.86 6.30 -15.97
CA ALA A 47 7.62 5.74 -15.40
C ALA A 47 6.36 6.38 -15.98
N ARG A 48 6.37 7.71 -16.22
CA ARG A 48 5.24 8.43 -16.82
C ARG A 48 5.08 8.15 -18.31
N ARG A 49 6.18 7.90 -19.03
CA ARG A 49 6.13 7.51 -20.45
C ARG A 49 5.63 6.07 -20.61
N ASP A 50 6.00 5.20 -19.67
CA ASP A 50 5.65 3.77 -19.71
C ASP A 50 4.14 3.51 -19.62
N GLU A 51 3.37 4.42 -18.99
CA GLU A 51 1.91 4.32 -18.87
C GLU A 51 1.17 4.36 -20.23
N ASN A 52 1.75 5.01 -21.25
CA ASN A 52 1.11 5.22 -22.55
C ASN A 52 1.78 4.45 -23.70
N LEU A 53 2.68 3.50 -23.41
CA LEU A 53 3.37 2.74 -24.45
C LEU A 53 2.45 1.71 -25.11
N SER A 54 2.60 1.55 -26.43
CA SER A 54 2.02 0.44 -27.16
C SER A 54 2.70 -0.89 -26.78
N VAL A 55 1.99 -2.00 -26.98
CA VAL A 55 2.51 -3.36 -26.67
C VAL A 55 3.82 -3.66 -27.42
N GLU A 56 4.00 -3.11 -28.62
CA GLU A 56 5.22 -3.29 -29.44
C GLU A 56 6.41 -2.52 -28.89
N GLU A 57 6.18 -1.29 -28.41
CA GLU A 57 7.21 -0.48 -27.76
C GLU A 57 7.60 -1.10 -26.42
N ILE A 58 6.64 -1.61 -25.63
CA ILE A 58 6.91 -2.37 -24.40
C ILE A 58 7.79 -3.57 -24.71
N ARG A 59 7.47 -4.34 -25.77
CA ARG A 59 8.27 -5.50 -26.17
C ARG A 59 9.68 -5.11 -26.61
N SER A 60 9.82 -3.99 -27.32
CA SER A 60 11.13 -3.46 -27.76
C SER A 60 11.96 -3.01 -26.57
N LYS A 61 11.36 -2.31 -25.61
CA LYS A 61 11.98 -1.90 -24.35
C LYS A 61 12.40 -3.10 -23.49
N LEU A 62 11.56 -4.14 -23.39
CA LEU A 62 11.91 -5.38 -22.68
C LEU A 62 13.10 -6.10 -23.33
N LYS A 63 13.16 -6.14 -24.66
CA LYS A 63 14.30 -6.69 -25.40
C LYS A 63 15.58 -5.86 -25.21
N GLU A 64 15.48 -4.53 -25.24
CA GLU A 64 16.61 -3.62 -24.97
C GLU A 64 17.15 -3.80 -23.55
N LYS A 65 16.24 -3.93 -22.56
CA LYS A 65 16.59 -4.26 -21.16
C LYS A 65 17.08 -5.70 -20.97
N GLY A 66 17.03 -6.54 -22.01
CA GLY A 66 17.41 -7.96 -21.94
C GLY A 66 16.49 -8.81 -21.07
N ILE A 67 15.27 -8.32 -20.76
CA ILE A 67 14.29 -9.00 -19.91
C ILE A 67 13.44 -9.91 -20.80
N VAL A 68 13.63 -11.22 -20.63
CA VAL A 68 12.81 -12.24 -21.29
C VAL A 68 11.50 -12.42 -20.51
N PRO A 69 10.33 -12.55 -21.18
CA PRO A 69 9.10 -12.86 -20.48
C PRO A 69 9.22 -14.15 -19.67
N HIS A 70 8.66 -14.15 -18.46
CA HIS A 70 8.69 -15.34 -17.60
C HIS A 70 7.95 -16.50 -18.27
N ARG A 71 8.48 -17.73 -18.13
CA ARG A 71 7.82 -18.93 -18.66
C ARG A 71 6.53 -19.18 -17.87
N SER A 72 5.44 -19.53 -18.55
CA SER A 72 4.13 -19.75 -17.92
C SER A 72 3.99 -21.06 -17.12
N TRP A 73 5.06 -21.86 -17.04
CA TRP A 73 5.05 -23.13 -16.32
C TRP A 73 4.97 -22.90 -14.81
N GLN A 74 3.79 -23.10 -14.23
CA GLN A 74 3.54 -22.96 -12.79
C GLN A 74 3.55 -24.35 -12.14
N GLU A 75 4.70 -24.76 -11.56
CA GLU A 75 4.80 -26.04 -10.83
C GLU A 75 4.06 -26.01 -9.50
N ARG A 76 4.01 -24.84 -8.87
CA ARG A 76 3.41 -24.63 -7.56
C ARG A 76 2.32 -23.58 -7.68
N PRO A 77 1.07 -23.90 -7.31
CA PRO A 77 0.02 -22.90 -7.25
C PRO A 77 0.36 -21.86 -6.17
N VAL A 78 -0.06 -20.63 -6.41
CA VAL A 78 0.01 -19.57 -5.39
C VAL A 78 -1.10 -19.84 -4.38
N CYS A 79 -0.73 -19.97 -3.10
CA CYS A 79 -1.68 -20.10 -2.01
C CYS A 79 -2.09 -18.71 -1.54
N PHE A 80 -3.40 -18.45 -1.53
CA PHE A 80 -3.96 -17.20 -1.00
C PHE A 80 -4.62 -17.50 0.34
N SER A 81 -4.27 -16.73 1.37
CA SER A 81 -4.87 -16.83 2.70
C SER A 81 -6.15 -15.99 2.83
N CYS A 82 -6.33 -14.99 1.97
CA CYS A 82 -7.45 -14.06 2.02
C CYS A 82 -8.03 -13.75 0.63
N THR A 83 -9.23 -13.18 0.61
CA THR A 83 -9.95 -12.78 -0.60
C THR A 83 -9.61 -11.35 -0.99
N GLY A 84 -9.41 -11.09 -2.29
CA GLY A 84 -9.05 -9.76 -2.80
C GLY A 84 -10.16 -8.70 -2.72
N ALA A 85 -11.43 -9.07 -2.53
CA ALA A 85 -12.56 -8.14 -2.46
C ALA A 85 -13.57 -8.54 -1.37
N VAL A 86 -14.37 -7.56 -0.94
CA VAL A 86 -15.51 -7.81 -0.04
C VAL A 86 -16.68 -8.32 -0.87
N PHE A 87 -17.28 -9.43 -0.45
CA PHE A 87 -18.45 -10.01 -1.10
C PHE A 87 -19.72 -9.28 -0.66
N ASP A 88 -20.55 -8.84 -1.61
CA ASP A 88 -21.83 -8.16 -1.37
C ASP A 88 -21.72 -7.06 -0.29
N PRO A 89 -21.06 -5.93 -0.60
CA PRO A 89 -20.71 -4.92 0.39
C PRO A 89 -21.94 -4.42 1.15
N TYR A 90 -21.83 -4.41 2.48
CA TYR A 90 -22.91 -3.94 3.32
C TYR A 90 -23.14 -2.43 3.13
N VAL A 91 -24.36 -2.09 2.72
CA VAL A 91 -24.81 -0.69 2.62
C VAL A 91 -25.58 -0.35 3.90
N PRO A 92 -25.03 0.50 4.80
CA PRO A 92 -25.72 0.86 6.02
C PRO A 92 -27.02 1.62 5.73
N PRO A 93 -28.07 1.42 6.54
CA PRO A 93 -29.31 2.16 6.39
C PRO A 93 -29.12 3.65 6.62
N GLU A 94 -29.82 4.45 5.82
CA GLU A 94 -29.86 5.90 6.03
C GLU A 94 -30.37 6.19 7.46
N GLY A 95 -29.55 6.88 8.26
CA GLY A 95 -29.83 7.10 9.69
C GLY A 95 -29.13 6.15 10.66
N ASP A 96 -28.17 5.33 10.23
CA ASP A 96 -27.37 4.56 11.20
C ASP A 96 -26.52 5.48 12.12
N GLY A 97 -26.24 6.72 11.70
CA GLY A 97 -25.55 7.76 12.49
C GLY A 97 -26.44 8.82 13.15
N LYS A 98 -27.75 8.86 12.85
CA LYS A 98 -28.74 9.77 13.45
C LYS A 98 -29.99 8.94 13.68
N ILE A 99 -30.53 8.88 14.91
CA ILE A 99 -31.68 8.04 15.32
C ILE A 99 -33.00 8.51 14.65
N SER A 100 -33.01 8.66 13.33
CA SER A 100 -34.12 9.16 12.55
C SER A 100 -35.01 7.97 12.20
N LEU A 101 -35.92 7.70 13.13
CA LEU A 101 -37.14 6.95 12.88
C LEU A 101 -37.87 7.61 11.68
N THR A 102 -38.24 6.78 10.70
CA THR A 102 -39.20 7.08 9.61
C THR A 102 -38.77 8.10 8.54
N SER A 103 -37.95 7.65 7.59
CA SER A 103 -37.87 8.23 6.24
C SER A 103 -38.44 7.25 5.19
N THR A 104 -39.09 7.77 4.13
CA THR A 104 -39.59 7.01 2.99
C THR A 104 -38.54 6.19 2.23
N PRO A 105 -37.27 6.63 2.04
CA PRO A 105 -36.22 5.78 1.46
C PRO A 105 -35.84 4.58 2.36
N GLY A 106 -35.95 4.70 3.68
CA GLY A 106 -35.63 3.63 4.63
C GLY A 106 -36.53 2.38 4.50
N ILE A 107 -37.75 2.52 3.96
CA ILE A 107 -38.65 1.37 3.76
C ILE A 107 -38.16 0.48 2.60
N LYS A 108 -37.71 1.09 1.49
CA LYS A 108 -37.14 0.35 0.35
C LYS A 108 -35.88 -0.42 0.75
N GLN A 109 -35.05 0.20 1.56
CA GLN A 109 -33.84 -0.43 2.08
C GLN A 109 -34.16 -1.62 3.01
N ARG A 110 -35.17 -1.48 3.88
CA ARG A 110 -35.62 -2.57 4.76
C ARG A 110 -36.14 -3.80 4.01
N THR A 111 -36.80 -3.62 2.86
CA THR A 111 -37.26 -4.76 2.04
C THR A 111 -36.09 -5.53 1.41
N GLU A 112 -35.04 -4.84 0.96
CA GLU A 112 -33.82 -5.47 0.43
C GLU A 112 -33.02 -6.18 1.54
N ASP A 113 -32.98 -5.59 2.73
CA ASP A 113 -32.29 -6.16 3.90
C ASP A 113 -32.85 -7.53 4.30
N TRP A 114 -34.15 -7.77 4.13
CA TRP A 114 -34.77 -9.05 4.44
C TRP A 114 -34.18 -10.19 3.59
N GLY A 115 -34.04 -9.97 2.28
CA GLY A 115 -33.40 -10.93 1.39
C GLY A 115 -31.92 -11.15 1.74
N LYS A 116 -31.21 -10.08 2.11
CA LYS A 116 -29.80 -10.15 2.53
C LYS A 116 -29.60 -10.93 3.82
N LYS A 117 -30.52 -10.81 4.79
CA LYS A 117 -30.52 -11.57 6.05
C LYS A 117 -30.70 -13.08 5.82
N GLY A 118 -31.56 -13.48 4.88
CA GLY A 118 -31.72 -14.90 4.50
C GLY A 118 -30.42 -15.52 4.00
N LYS A 119 -29.68 -14.80 3.14
CA LYS A 119 -28.34 -15.20 2.69
C LYS A 119 -27.32 -15.26 3.83
N SER A 120 -27.40 -14.35 4.81
CA SER A 120 -26.53 -14.38 5.99
C SER A 120 -26.79 -15.59 6.87
N TYR A 121 -28.05 -15.99 7.03
CA TYR A 121 -28.42 -17.20 7.77
C TYR A 121 -27.89 -18.47 7.10
N LEU A 122 -28.00 -18.57 5.76
CA LEU A 122 -27.41 -19.68 4.99
C LEU A 122 -25.89 -19.73 5.14
N SER A 123 -25.24 -18.57 5.21
CA SER A 123 -23.79 -18.47 5.42
C SER A 123 -23.40 -18.96 6.80
N LEU A 124 -24.13 -18.52 7.83
CA LEU A 124 -23.92 -18.97 9.20
C LEU A 124 -24.13 -20.48 9.35
N ARG A 125 -25.12 -21.06 8.66
CA ARG A 125 -25.31 -22.51 8.64
C ARG A 125 -24.08 -23.23 8.08
N LYS A 126 -23.54 -22.77 6.94
CA LYS A 126 -22.34 -23.37 6.35
C LYS A 126 -21.10 -23.23 7.23
N ILE A 127 -20.94 -22.08 7.91
CA ILE A 127 -19.83 -21.91 8.87
C ILE A 127 -19.97 -22.93 10.00
N ARG A 128 -21.19 -23.15 10.51
CA ARG A 128 -21.46 -24.16 11.54
C ARG A 128 -21.23 -25.61 11.11
N ASP A 129 -21.25 -25.88 9.80
CA ASP A 129 -20.87 -27.21 9.28
C ASP A 129 -19.36 -27.47 9.46
N PHE A 130 -18.52 -26.43 9.52
CA PHE A 130 -17.08 -26.53 9.79
C PHE A 130 -16.74 -26.35 11.27
N GLU A 131 -17.39 -25.41 11.96
CA GLU A 131 -17.16 -25.10 13.37
C GLU A 131 -18.49 -25.15 14.14
N TYR A 132 -18.73 -26.26 14.85
CA TYR A 132 -20.02 -26.53 15.50
C TYR A 132 -20.37 -25.50 16.59
N ASP A 133 -19.39 -25.09 17.41
CA ASP A 133 -19.57 -24.18 18.55
C ASP A 133 -19.49 -22.70 18.16
N PHE A 134 -19.71 -22.37 16.88
CA PHE A 134 -19.61 -21.00 16.39
C PHE A 134 -20.75 -20.12 16.90
N ASP A 135 -20.39 -19.16 17.77
CA ASP A 135 -21.28 -18.18 18.35
C ASP A 135 -21.01 -16.74 17.86
N VAL A 136 -22.09 -16.05 17.50
CA VAL A 136 -22.03 -14.74 16.82
C VAL A 136 -21.72 -13.58 17.78
N PRO A 137 -22.28 -13.52 19.00
CA PRO A 137 -21.89 -12.52 20.00
C PRO A 137 -20.43 -12.65 20.43
N LEU A 138 -19.95 -13.87 20.70
CA LEU A 138 -18.54 -14.11 21.05
C LEU A 138 -17.59 -13.70 19.92
N LEU A 139 -18.00 -13.91 18.66
CA LEU A 139 -17.25 -13.40 17.51
C LEU A 139 -17.14 -11.87 17.54
N ALA A 140 -18.23 -11.16 17.86
CA ALA A 140 -18.23 -9.71 17.90
C ALA A 140 -17.26 -9.14 18.95
N GLU A 141 -17.18 -9.79 20.11
CA GLU A 141 -16.22 -9.47 21.18
C GLU A 141 -14.78 -9.73 20.73
N LYS A 142 -14.50 -10.92 20.19
CA LYS A 142 -13.18 -11.26 19.63
C LYS A 142 -12.75 -10.28 18.54
N CYS A 143 -13.65 -9.88 17.64
CA CYS A 143 -13.34 -8.89 16.60
C CYS A 143 -12.97 -7.53 17.20
N GLN A 144 -13.59 -7.13 18.30
CA GLN A 144 -13.22 -5.89 18.99
C GLN A 144 -11.84 -6.01 19.64
N GLU A 145 -11.52 -7.15 20.26
CA GLU A 145 -10.20 -7.41 20.84
C GLU A 145 -9.10 -7.39 19.77
N THR A 146 -9.31 -8.10 18.65
CA THR A 146 -8.40 -8.08 17.49
C THR A 146 -8.20 -6.68 16.92
N TYR A 147 -9.27 -5.87 16.89
CA TYR A 147 -9.17 -4.49 16.44
C TYR A 147 -8.30 -3.63 17.37
N ILE A 148 -8.45 -3.78 18.68
CA ILE A 148 -7.62 -3.06 19.67
C ILE A 148 -6.17 -3.53 19.60
N SER A 149 -5.94 -4.84 19.52
CA SER A 149 -4.58 -5.41 19.46
C SER A 149 -3.86 -5.02 18.16
N ALA A 150 -4.55 -4.99 17.02
CA ALA A 150 -3.98 -4.56 15.75
C ALA A 150 -3.54 -3.09 15.78
N HIS A 151 -4.35 -2.19 16.36
CA HIS A 151 -3.97 -0.78 16.50
C HIS A 151 -2.85 -0.55 17.51
N LYS A 152 -2.77 -1.37 18.57
CA LYS A 152 -1.63 -1.33 19.48
C LYS A 152 -0.35 -1.89 18.85
N ALA A 153 -0.45 -2.89 17.99
CA ALA A 153 0.67 -3.37 17.18
C ALA A 153 1.15 -2.29 16.18
N LEU A 154 0.21 -1.54 15.58
CA LEU A 154 0.55 -0.39 14.73
C LEU A 154 1.27 0.73 15.49
N GLU A 155 0.85 1.06 16.71
CA GLU A 155 1.56 2.04 17.55
C GLU A 155 3.01 1.61 17.83
N ALA A 156 3.23 0.32 18.07
CA ALA A 156 4.54 -0.26 18.33
C ALA A 156 5.38 -0.51 17.06
N MET A 157 4.79 -0.39 15.86
CA MET A 157 5.39 -0.79 14.58
C MET A 157 5.87 -2.25 14.57
N ASP A 158 5.08 -3.14 15.20
CA ASP A 158 5.36 -4.57 15.26
C ASP A 158 4.75 -5.28 14.04
N GLU A 159 5.56 -5.48 12.99
CA GLU A 159 5.12 -6.05 11.71
C GLU A 159 4.67 -7.52 11.86
N ASP A 160 5.37 -8.31 12.67
CA ASP A 160 5.11 -9.74 12.84
C ASP A 160 3.72 -9.96 13.46
N LYS A 161 3.41 -9.26 14.56
CA LYS A 161 2.08 -9.33 15.18
C LYS A 161 0.98 -8.82 14.27
N LEU A 162 1.28 -7.80 13.44
CA LEU A 162 0.29 -7.25 12.53
C LEU A 162 -0.07 -8.26 11.43
N HIS A 163 0.89 -9.02 10.93
CA HIS A 163 0.65 -10.10 9.96
C HIS A 163 -0.15 -11.28 10.54
N GLU A 164 -0.04 -11.55 11.85
CA GLU A 164 -0.86 -12.57 12.52
C GLU A 164 -2.32 -12.13 12.71
N LEU A 165 -2.54 -10.84 12.98
CA LEU A 165 -3.86 -10.29 13.31
C LEU A 165 -4.66 -9.82 12.09
N VAL A 166 -3.96 -9.34 11.05
CA VAL A 166 -4.55 -8.66 9.89
C VAL A 166 -4.27 -9.45 8.61
N THR A 167 -5.22 -9.42 7.67
CA THR A 167 -5.08 -10.10 6.38
C THR A 167 -4.10 -9.39 5.45
N GLU A 168 -3.51 -10.15 4.51
CA GLU A 168 -2.54 -9.65 3.51
C GLU A 168 -3.09 -8.48 2.69
N LYS A 169 -4.41 -8.41 2.49
CA LYS A 169 -5.06 -7.29 1.81
C LYS A 169 -5.07 -6.02 2.66
N CYS A 170 -5.41 -6.13 3.94
CA CYS A 170 -5.61 -4.97 4.82
C CYS A 170 -4.27 -4.40 5.34
N TYR A 171 -3.25 -5.26 5.48
CA TYR A 171 -1.91 -4.87 5.90
C TYR A 171 -1.32 -3.67 5.11
N PRO A 172 -1.19 -3.70 3.77
CA PRO A 172 -0.63 -2.58 3.02
C PRO A 172 -1.47 -1.30 3.16
N GLU A 173 -2.81 -1.42 3.16
CA GLU A 173 -3.72 -0.28 3.31
C GLU A 173 -3.51 0.45 4.66
N MET A 174 -3.24 -0.30 5.73
CA MET A 174 -2.95 0.25 7.05
C MET A 174 -1.54 0.83 7.15
N VAL A 175 -0.52 0.12 6.64
CA VAL A 175 0.88 0.46 6.87
C VAL A 175 1.37 1.56 5.93
N ASP A 176 0.95 1.60 4.66
CA ASP A 176 1.53 2.50 3.65
C ASP A 176 1.44 3.99 4.03
N ASN A 177 0.36 4.41 4.69
CA ASN A 177 0.18 5.79 5.14
C ASN A 177 0.93 6.14 6.43
N VAL A 178 1.46 5.12 7.12
CA VAL A 178 1.98 5.18 8.49
C VAL A 178 3.49 5.00 8.56
N LYS A 179 4.14 4.39 7.56
CA LYS A 179 5.60 4.07 7.55
C LYS A 179 6.54 5.21 7.99
N LEU A 180 6.17 6.47 7.76
CA LEU A 180 7.00 7.64 8.07
C LEU A 180 6.44 8.52 9.19
N LYS A 181 5.46 8.02 9.97
CA LYS A 181 4.74 8.77 11.00
C LYS A 181 4.70 7.98 12.30
N THR A 182 4.60 8.68 13.43
CA THR A 182 4.42 8.06 14.74
C THR A 182 2.98 8.23 15.17
N ILE A 183 2.25 7.13 15.28
CA ILE A 183 0.85 7.15 15.70
C ILE A 183 0.76 6.84 17.19
N ARG A 184 -0.05 7.61 17.90
CA ARG A 184 -0.53 7.27 19.24
C ARG A 184 -2.04 7.09 19.18
N TRP A 185 -2.47 5.85 19.38
CA TRP A 185 -3.88 5.49 19.34
C TRP A 185 -4.30 4.88 20.68
N ASP A 186 -5.40 5.38 21.23
CA ASP A 186 -5.97 4.87 22.47
C ASP A 186 -7.47 4.60 22.33
N PHE A 187 -7.87 3.43 22.83
CA PHE A 187 -9.26 3.03 22.98
C PHE A 187 -9.81 3.53 24.32
N ILE A 188 -10.86 4.37 24.31
CA ILE A 188 -11.44 4.89 25.55
C ILE A 188 -12.55 3.97 26.04
N GLU A 189 -13.63 3.87 25.27
CA GLU A 189 -14.84 3.16 25.67
C GLU A 189 -15.65 2.72 24.45
N SER A 190 -16.45 1.66 24.63
CA SER A 190 -17.45 1.25 23.65
C SER A 190 -18.81 1.84 24.05
N LEU A 191 -19.41 2.63 23.17
CA LEU A 191 -20.70 3.28 23.41
C LEU A 191 -21.88 2.34 23.12
N ALA A 192 -21.68 1.37 22.22
CA ALA A 192 -22.64 0.32 21.95
C ALA A 192 -21.93 -1.05 21.85
N ILE A 193 -22.67 -2.10 22.18
CA ILE A 193 -22.18 -3.48 22.05
C ILE A 193 -21.87 -3.75 20.56
N PRO A 194 -20.70 -4.33 20.23
CA PRO A 194 -20.37 -4.68 18.86
C PRO A 194 -21.42 -5.66 18.31
N ARG A 195 -21.93 -5.37 17.11
CA ARG A 195 -22.96 -6.20 16.48
C ARG A 195 -22.50 -6.72 15.13
N VAL A 196 -22.65 -8.01 14.90
CA VAL A 196 -22.47 -8.60 13.57
C VAL A 196 -23.69 -8.25 12.73
N VAL A 197 -23.48 -7.49 11.68
CA VAL A 197 -24.54 -7.01 10.78
C VAL A 197 -24.78 -8.00 9.65
N HIS A 198 -23.68 -8.51 9.11
CA HIS A 198 -23.69 -9.22 7.86
C HIS A 198 -22.67 -10.35 7.87
N ILE A 199 -23.04 -11.51 7.30
CA ILE A 199 -22.14 -12.65 7.14
C ILE A 199 -22.31 -13.16 5.72
N ARG A 200 -21.19 -13.37 5.03
CA ARG A 200 -21.11 -13.94 3.69
C ARG A 200 -20.09 -15.06 3.68
N HIS A 201 -20.34 -16.05 2.83
CA HIS A 201 -19.36 -17.06 2.49
C HIS A 201 -19.30 -17.17 0.96
N GLU A 202 -18.13 -17.44 0.42
CA GLU A 202 -17.95 -17.69 -1.00
C GLU A 202 -16.80 -18.69 -1.21
N SER A 203 -16.89 -19.47 -2.29
CA SER A 203 -15.83 -20.39 -2.69
C SER A 203 -14.93 -19.70 -3.72
N LEU A 204 -13.63 -19.63 -3.47
CA LEU A 204 -12.67 -19.00 -4.38
C LEU A 204 -11.90 -20.07 -5.17
N LEU A 205 -11.87 -19.95 -6.50
CA LEU A 205 -11.20 -20.85 -7.46
C LEU A 205 -11.76 -22.28 -7.47
N SER A 206 -11.68 -23.00 -6.35
CA SER A 206 -12.21 -24.34 -6.14
C SER A 206 -13.35 -24.32 -5.12
N LYS A 207 -14.23 -25.32 -5.16
CA LYS A 207 -15.33 -25.46 -4.19
C LYS A 207 -14.85 -25.81 -2.77
N GLU A 208 -13.59 -26.22 -2.64
CA GLU A 208 -12.98 -26.62 -1.37
C GLU A 208 -12.49 -25.40 -0.57
N ASN A 209 -12.04 -24.35 -1.25
CA ASN A 209 -11.55 -23.13 -0.63
C ASN A 209 -12.72 -22.20 -0.31
N LEU A 210 -13.38 -22.44 0.83
CA LEU A 210 -14.42 -21.58 1.35
C LEU A 210 -13.85 -20.47 2.24
N PHE A 211 -14.18 -19.23 1.88
CA PHE A 211 -13.87 -18.05 2.68
C PHE A 211 -15.15 -17.46 3.24
N ALA A 212 -15.10 -17.03 4.49
CA ALA A 212 -16.19 -16.34 5.16
C ALA A 212 -15.77 -14.89 5.48
N GLN A 213 -16.72 -13.98 5.35
CA GLN A 213 -16.57 -12.57 5.69
C GLN A 213 -17.69 -12.17 6.63
N ALA A 214 -17.33 -11.57 7.76
CA ALA A 214 -18.28 -11.02 8.73
C ALA A 214 -18.09 -9.51 8.81
N THR A 215 -19.17 -8.76 8.63
CA THR A 215 -19.20 -7.31 8.84
C THR A 215 -19.72 -7.03 10.24
N VAL A 216 -18.84 -6.48 11.07
CA VAL A 216 -19.14 -6.06 12.44
C VAL A 216 -19.23 -4.55 12.50
N ARG A 217 -20.28 -4.04 13.15
CA ARG A 217 -20.42 -2.61 13.43
C ARG A 217 -19.85 -2.31 14.81
N PHE A 218 -18.90 -1.37 14.85
CA PHE A 218 -18.38 -0.78 16.07
C PHE A 218 -18.93 0.63 16.27
N HIS A 219 -19.30 0.96 17.52
CA HIS A 219 -19.60 2.32 17.93
C HIS A 219 -18.79 2.62 19.19
N THR A 220 -17.61 3.20 18.97
CA THR A 220 -16.58 3.34 20.00
C THR A 220 -16.05 4.77 20.03
N ARG A 221 -15.53 5.15 21.20
CA ARG A 221 -14.85 6.43 21.42
C ARG A 221 -13.36 6.18 21.47
N GLN A 222 -12.61 6.86 20.61
CA GLN A 222 -11.18 6.65 20.41
C GLN A 222 -10.41 7.97 20.41
N LYS A 223 -9.12 7.93 20.71
CA LYS A 223 -8.18 9.05 20.53
C LYS A 223 -7.13 8.64 19.50
N LEU A 224 -6.82 9.55 18.60
CA LEU A 224 -5.78 9.38 17.60
C LEU A 224 -4.94 10.65 17.55
N ALA A 225 -3.64 10.50 17.68
CA ALA A 225 -2.64 11.53 17.39
C ALA A 225 -1.64 10.96 16.38
N VAL A 226 -1.33 11.75 15.33
CA VAL A 226 -0.48 11.37 14.20
C VAL A 226 0.64 12.40 14.06
#